data_AF-A0A7K2N0E5-F1
#
_entry.id   AF-A0A7K2N0E5-F1
#
_cell.length_a   1.000
_cell.length_b   1.000
_cell.length_c   1.000
_cell.angle_alpha   90.00
_cell.angle_beta   90.00
_cell.angle_gamma   90.00
#
_symmetry.space_group_name_H-M   'P 1'
#
loop_
_entity.id
_entity.type
_entity.pdbx_description
1 polymer ?
#
loop_
_entity_poly.entity_id
_entity_poly.type
_entity_poly.pdbx_seq_one_letter_code
_entity_poly.pdbx_strand_id
1 'polypeptide(L)'
;MPAPRSYDPLPSYPPVTGEVAAGWSALAADLPLGALVLAVDGPAALDWPALADGLSGALRSAGRDVELLDVRDHYATAADERLTARPVHSGDPFFTPLSPAQVADLFDSAPRAGRPAPDGVTVVYGPGASLCGPDVLWYADLPKRYAEAAVAKGELPVGVNLGRRDEPGDLVRLFYTDWPVLDRHRDAIAGRIDRWIDVQDAGRPASLGGPALRDTLAHLARGPVRTRPYFNSTPWGGQWAASELGFTPRAGNTALGYELIAPEAGVLVGEKGGPQVEVPFQLLCVEHPEDMLGEDVHRRFGTSFPIRFDYLDTMGGGNLSLHLHPQERYMREVFGWPYTQHETYYVTASEEGAQVLLGLTDEADPDTMRRQVKDAIDHDTPMPVTDHVQTHPATVGQLFMIPAGTPHASGAGNLVLEVSATPYLYSLRFYDWLRKDADGASRPLPYEHGFANLDTTRRGGD
;
A
#
# COMPACT_ATOMS: atom_id res chain seq x y z
N MET A 1 -0.95 -0.82 -38.95
CA MET A 1 -0.53 -0.58 -37.56
C MET A 1 -1.80 -0.36 -36.75
N PRO A 2 -2.08 -1.10 -35.67
CA PRO A 2 -3.15 -0.73 -34.78
C PRO A 2 -2.91 0.72 -34.31
N ALA A 3 -3.96 1.53 -34.25
CA ALA A 3 -3.87 2.88 -33.70
C ALA A 3 -3.25 2.79 -32.29
N PRO A 4 -2.35 3.71 -31.89
CA PRO A 4 -1.82 3.71 -30.54
C PRO A 4 -2.98 3.71 -29.56
N ARG A 5 -3.05 2.67 -28.71
CA ARG A 5 -4.05 2.63 -27.64
C ARG A 5 -3.71 3.76 -26.69
N SER A 6 -4.65 4.68 -26.50
CA SER A 6 -4.58 5.69 -25.45
C SER A 6 -4.41 4.99 -24.10
N TYR A 7 -3.54 5.52 -23.25
CA TYR A 7 -3.38 5.05 -21.88
C TYR A 7 -4.74 5.14 -21.15
N ASP A 8 -5.19 4.03 -20.54
CA ASP A 8 -6.40 4.00 -19.72
C ASP A 8 -6.00 4.14 -18.25
N PRO A 9 -6.23 5.29 -17.59
CA PRO A 9 -5.86 5.48 -16.18
C PRO A 9 -6.85 4.81 -15.22
N LEU A 10 -8.01 4.35 -15.72
CA LEU A 10 -9.08 3.76 -14.92
C LEU A 10 -9.58 2.46 -15.59
N PRO A 11 -8.70 1.45 -15.75
CA PRO A 11 -9.13 0.14 -16.24
C PRO A 11 -10.17 -0.42 -15.28
N SER A 12 -11.29 -0.89 -15.81
CA SER A 12 -12.41 -1.39 -15.01
C SER A 12 -13.07 -2.59 -15.66
N TYR A 13 -13.68 -3.42 -14.81
CA TYR A 13 -14.25 -4.70 -15.19
C TYR A 13 -15.71 -4.76 -14.74
N PRO A 14 -16.66 -5.15 -15.61
CA PRO A 14 -18.04 -5.35 -15.18
C PRO A 14 -18.11 -6.53 -14.19
N PRO A 15 -19.01 -6.49 -13.20
CA PRO A 15 -19.24 -7.64 -12.34
C PRO A 15 -19.83 -8.80 -13.18
N VAL A 16 -19.44 -10.03 -12.86
CA VAL A 16 -19.92 -11.24 -13.58
C VAL A 16 -21.41 -11.47 -13.36
N THR A 17 -21.88 -11.16 -12.15
CA THR A 17 -23.28 -11.24 -11.73
C THR A 17 -23.65 -9.99 -10.93
N GLY A 18 -24.94 -9.63 -10.89
CA GLY A 18 -25.41 -8.45 -10.18
C GLY A 18 -24.92 -7.13 -10.79
N GLU A 19 -24.96 -6.07 -9.99
CA GLU A 19 -24.53 -4.73 -10.37
C GLU A 19 -23.91 -3.99 -9.18
N VAL A 20 -23.10 -2.96 -9.45
CA VAL A 20 -22.58 -2.09 -8.40
C VAL A 20 -23.67 -1.09 -8.00
N ALA A 21 -24.09 -1.14 -6.74
CA ALA A 21 -25.05 -0.21 -6.18
C ALA A 21 -24.35 1.06 -5.65
N ALA A 22 -25.07 2.19 -5.61
CA ALA A 22 -24.54 3.46 -5.10
C ALA A 22 -25.47 4.11 -4.07
N GLY A 23 -24.90 4.57 -2.96
CA GLY A 23 -25.57 5.31 -1.90
C GLY A 23 -26.18 4.43 -0.82
N TRP A 24 -26.21 4.94 0.42
CA TRP A 24 -26.65 4.22 1.61
C TRP A 24 -28.07 3.64 1.51
N SER A 25 -28.99 4.33 0.83
CA SER A 25 -30.37 3.83 0.64
C SER A 25 -30.43 2.52 -0.14
N ALA A 26 -29.56 2.33 -1.13
CA ALA A 26 -29.51 1.09 -1.90
C ALA A 26 -28.95 -0.07 -1.05
N LEU A 27 -27.92 0.22 -0.24
CA LEU A 27 -27.36 -0.76 0.69
C LEU A 27 -28.40 -1.18 1.74
N ALA A 28 -29.11 -0.22 2.34
CA ALA A 28 -30.12 -0.48 3.36
C ALA A 28 -31.30 -1.32 2.82
N ALA A 29 -31.69 -1.13 1.56
CA ALA A 29 -32.76 -1.87 0.92
C ALA A 29 -32.42 -3.36 0.69
N ASP A 30 -31.14 -3.69 0.57
CA ASP A 30 -30.65 -5.05 0.33
C ASP A 30 -30.50 -5.88 1.62
N LEU A 31 -30.73 -5.30 2.80
CA LEU A 31 -30.64 -6.03 4.06
C LEU A 31 -31.84 -6.98 4.25
N PRO A 32 -31.61 -8.19 4.82
CA PRO A 32 -32.70 -9.08 5.20
C PRO A 32 -33.70 -8.42 6.14
N LEU A 33 -34.98 -8.74 5.94
CA LEU A 33 -36.06 -8.33 6.85
C LEU A 33 -35.98 -9.10 8.19
N GLY A 34 -36.59 -8.53 9.24
CA GLY A 34 -36.60 -9.10 10.59
C GLY A 34 -35.39 -8.70 11.45
N ALA A 35 -35.35 -9.19 12.70
CA ALA A 35 -34.29 -8.83 13.64
C ALA A 35 -32.90 -9.31 13.16
N LEU A 36 -31.93 -8.40 13.09
CA LEU A 36 -30.61 -8.65 12.49
C LEU A 36 -29.46 -7.96 13.23
N VAL A 37 -28.35 -8.69 13.45
CA VAL A 37 -27.05 -8.08 13.78
C VAL A 37 -26.23 -7.93 12.50
N LEU A 38 -26.02 -6.69 12.09
CA LEU A 38 -25.17 -6.33 10.94
C LEU A 38 -23.78 -5.92 11.45
N ALA A 39 -22.73 -6.62 11.03
CA ALA A 39 -21.37 -6.13 11.20
C ALA A 39 -20.92 -5.35 9.96
N VAL A 40 -20.28 -4.20 10.17
CA VAL A 40 -19.50 -3.49 9.16
C VAL A 40 -18.05 -3.42 9.63
N ASP A 41 -17.23 -4.33 9.13
CA ASP A 41 -15.80 -4.41 9.43
C ASP A 41 -14.98 -3.58 8.41
N GLY A 42 -13.71 -3.32 8.68
CA GLY A 42 -12.87 -2.48 7.81
C GLY A 42 -11.60 -1.98 8.49
N PRO A 43 -10.77 -1.20 7.77
CA PRO A 43 -9.56 -0.64 8.32
C PRO A 43 -9.83 0.47 9.35
N ALA A 44 -8.82 0.79 10.17
CA ALA A 44 -8.91 1.90 11.12
C ALA A 44 -9.05 3.26 10.43
N ALA A 45 -8.37 3.43 9.29
CA ALA A 45 -8.32 4.66 8.52
C ALA A 45 -9.58 4.86 7.65
N LEU A 46 -10.73 5.00 8.32
CA LEU A 46 -12.04 5.32 7.73
C LEU A 46 -12.73 6.39 8.57
N ASP A 47 -13.60 7.18 7.92
CA ASP A 47 -14.55 8.03 8.63
C ASP A 47 -15.74 7.18 9.14
N TRP A 48 -15.47 6.40 10.18
CA TRP A 48 -16.46 5.53 10.81
C TRP A 48 -17.69 6.28 11.36
N PRO A 49 -17.58 7.48 11.97
CA PRO A 49 -18.76 8.29 12.29
C PRO A 49 -19.63 8.59 11.07
N ALA A 50 -19.05 9.06 9.97
CA ALA A 50 -19.82 9.35 8.75
C ALA A 50 -20.48 8.09 8.16
N LEU A 51 -19.78 6.95 8.18
CA LEU A 51 -20.33 5.66 7.77
C LEU A 51 -21.53 5.25 8.63
N ALA A 52 -21.39 5.32 9.96
CA ALA A 52 -22.44 4.94 10.89
C ALA A 52 -23.67 5.84 10.77
N ASP A 53 -23.47 7.15 10.61
CA ASP A 53 -24.54 8.12 10.38
C ASP A 53 -25.26 7.87 9.04
N GLY A 54 -24.50 7.68 7.96
CA GLY A 54 -25.05 7.41 6.63
C GLY A 54 -25.89 6.13 6.58
N LEU A 55 -25.34 5.03 7.08
CA LEU A 55 -26.03 3.73 7.10
C LEU A 55 -27.24 3.74 8.05
N SER A 56 -27.09 4.26 9.27
CA SER A 56 -28.20 4.29 10.23
C SER A 56 -29.33 5.22 9.78
N GLY A 57 -29.00 6.35 9.15
CA GLY A 57 -29.98 7.25 8.54
C GLY A 57 -30.78 6.57 7.42
N ALA A 58 -30.10 5.82 6.54
CA ALA A 58 -30.75 5.06 5.47
C ALA A 58 -31.66 3.94 6.02
N LEU A 59 -31.19 3.19 7.02
CA LEU A 59 -31.97 2.13 7.67
C LEU A 59 -33.23 2.68 8.37
N ARG A 60 -33.11 3.77 9.12
CA ARG A 60 -34.26 4.45 9.74
C ARG A 60 -35.24 4.96 8.70
N SER A 61 -34.75 5.48 7.57
CA SER A 61 -35.58 5.92 6.45
C SER A 61 -36.33 4.76 5.77
N ALA A 62 -35.75 3.56 5.82
CA ALA A 62 -36.41 2.32 5.40
C ALA A 62 -37.37 1.75 6.46
N GLY A 63 -37.63 2.48 7.56
CA GLY A 63 -38.57 2.08 8.61
C GLY A 63 -38.03 1.03 9.58
N ARG A 64 -36.70 0.92 9.70
CA ARG A 64 -36.03 -0.02 10.62
C ARG A 64 -35.68 0.68 11.93
N ASP A 65 -35.86 -0.03 13.04
CA ASP A 65 -35.30 0.41 14.33
C ASP A 65 -33.80 0.11 14.33
N VAL A 66 -32.96 1.07 14.72
CA VAL A 66 -31.50 0.95 14.60
C VAL A 66 -30.80 1.25 15.91
N GLU A 67 -30.03 0.27 16.39
CA GLU A 67 -29.07 0.42 17.48
C GLU A 67 -27.65 0.40 16.91
N LEU A 68 -26.77 1.22 17.48
CA LEU A 68 -25.37 1.32 17.06
C LEU A 68 -24.46 0.77 18.16
N LEU A 69 -23.48 -0.04 17.77
CA LEU A 69 -22.40 -0.51 18.63
C LEU A 69 -21.07 -0.26 17.92
N ASP A 70 -20.31 0.72 18.41
CA ASP A 70 -18.96 1.00 17.95
C ASP A 70 -17.97 0.08 18.67
N VAL A 71 -17.34 -0.86 17.96
CA VAL A 71 -16.39 -1.79 18.60
C VAL A 71 -15.15 -1.07 19.13
N ARG A 72 -14.85 0.14 18.65
CA ARG A 72 -13.71 0.94 19.09
C ARG A 72 -13.85 1.42 20.53
N ASP A 73 -15.07 1.53 21.05
CA ASP A 73 -15.33 1.82 22.47
C ASP A 73 -15.00 0.62 23.39
N HIS A 74 -14.75 -0.55 22.82
CA HIS A 74 -14.49 -1.80 23.54
C HIS A 74 -13.03 -2.27 23.42
N TYR A 75 -12.14 -1.48 22.82
CA TYR A 75 -10.72 -1.81 22.76
C TYR A 75 -10.10 -1.85 24.16
N ALA A 76 -9.20 -2.81 24.38
CA ALA A 76 -8.44 -2.93 25.61
C ALA A 76 -7.53 -1.71 25.78
N THR A 77 -7.32 -1.28 27.03
CA THR A 77 -6.35 -0.21 27.34
C THR A 77 -4.93 -0.55 26.89
N ALA A 78 -4.59 -1.84 26.81
CA ALA A 78 -3.31 -2.36 26.34
C ALA A 78 -3.29 -2.70 24.83
N ALA A 79 -4.34 -2.38 24.06
CA ALA A 79 -4.44 -2.75 22.65
C ALA A 79 -3.24 -2.25 21.81
N ASP A 80 -2.82 -1.01 22.03
CA ASP A 80 -1.66 -0.43 21.33
C ASP A 80 -0.36 -1.23 21.56
N GLU A 81 -0.09 -1.61 22.81
CA GLU A 81 1.07 -2.41 23.17
C GLU A 81 1.00 -3.82 22.57
N ARG A 82 -0.19 -4.44 22.55
CA ARG A 82 -0.40 -5.78 22.00
C ARG A 82 -0.19 -5.84 20.49
N LEU A 83 -0.58 -4.79 19.78
CA LEU A 83 -0.46 -4.71 18.33
C LEU A 83 0.96 -4.38 17.88
N THR A 84 1.68 -3.55 18.64
CA THR A 84 2.96 -3.00 18.18
C THR A 84 4.07 -4.05 18.31
N ALA A 85 4.66 -4.44 17.18
CA ALA A 85 5.90 -5.21 17.19
C ALA A 85 7.04 -4.37 17.78
N ARG A 86 7.86 -4.99 18.63
CA ARG A 86 9.03 -4.32 19.21
C ARG A 86 10.18 -4.35 18.20
N PRO A 87 10.80 -3.20 17.90
CA PRO A 87 11.92 -3.17 16.97
C PRO A 87 13.12 -3.94 17.52
N VAL A 88 13.86 -4.60 16.62
CA VAL A 88 15.10 -5.31 16.97
C VAL A 88 16.12 -4.34 17.56
N HIS A 89 16.15 -3.10 17.07
CA HIS A 89 16.90 -1.99 17.62
C HIS A 89 15.94 -1.05 18.36
N SER A 90 16.10 -0.93 19.68
CA SER A 90 15.26 -0.03 20.48
C SER A 90 15.41 1.41 19.98
N GLY A 91 14.32 2.03 19.55
CA GLY A 91 14.30 3.42 19.11
C GLY A 91 14.61 3.66 17.62
N ASP A 92 14.56 2.63 16.77
CA ASP A 92 14.57 2.80 15.31
C ASP A 92 13.38 3.66 14.85
N PRO A 93 13.61 4.85 14.27
CA PRO A 93 12.55 5.76 13.85
C PRO A 93 12.03 5.49 12.43
N PHE A 94 12.61 4.52 11.72
CA PHE A 94 12.32 4.24 10.31
C PHE A 94 11.53 2.95 10.14
N PHE A 95 11.84 1.94 10.95
CA PHE A 95 11.34 0.59 10.77
C PHE A 95 10.95 -0.06 12.10
N THR A 96 9.95 -0.92 12.01
CA THR A 96 9.68 -1.95 13.02
C THR A 96 9.39 -3.28 12.30
N PRO A 97 9.68 -4.44 12.91
CA PRO A 97 9.27 -5.72 12.35
C PRO A 97 7.77 -5.74 12.06
N LEU A 98 7.36 -6.55 11.09
CA LEU A 98 5.94 -6.78 10.86
C LEU A 98 5.25 -7.30 12.12
N SER A 99 4.11 -6.70 12.45
CA SER A 99 3.30 -7.20 13.56
C SER A 99 2.70 -8.57 13.28
N PRO A 100 2.95 -9.57 14.16
CA PRO A 100 2.27 -10.87 14.10
C PRO A 100 0.88 -10.84 14.75
N ALA A 101 0.48 -9.71 15.34
CA ALA A 101 -0.78 -9.57 16.05
C ALA A 101 -2.00 -9.79 15.15
N GLN A 102 -3.14 -9.99 15.78
CA GLN A 102 -4.43 -10.17 15.14
C GLN A 102 -5.36 -9.02 15.54
N VAL A 103 -6.38 -8.76 14.74
CA VAL A 103 -7.44 -7.79 15.12
C VAL A 103 -8.11 -8.19 16.44
N ALA A 104 -8.15 -9.49 16.78
CA ALA A 104 -8.64 -9.95 18.08
C ALA A 104 -7.86 -9.41 19.28
N ASP A 105 -6.57 -9.07 19.11
CA ASP A 105 -5.72 -8.54 20.17
C ASP A 105 -6.07 -7.09 20.57
N LEU A 106 -6.93 -6.43 19.78
CA LEU A 106 -7.55 -5.15 20.16
C LEU A 106 -8.42 -5.26 21.41
N PHE A 107 -8.91 -6.45 21.76
CA PHE A 107 -9.92 -6.64 22.79
C PHE A 107 -9.40 -7.48 23.95
N ASP A 108 -9.88 -7.21 25.17
CA ASP A 108 -9.80 -8.20 26.26
C ASP A 108 -10.82 -9.32 26.04
N SER A 109 -11.99 -8.92 25.55
CA SER A 109 -13.03 -9.79 25.01
C SER A 109 -13.83 -9.01 23.98
N ALA A 110 -13.97 -9.54 22.76
CA ALA A 110 -14.78 -8.90 21.74
C ALA A 110 -16.24 -8.71 22.23
N PRO A 111 -16.87 -7.55 21.99
CA PRO A 111 -18.24 -7.33 22.42
C PRO A 111 -19.18 -8.31 21.69
N ARG A 112 -20.27 -8.68 22.37
CA ARG A 112 -21.37 -9.44 21.74
C ARG A 112 -22.54 -8.51 21.57
N ALA A 113 -23.01 -8.36 20.33
CA ALA A 113 -24.24 -7.65 20.08
C ALA A 113 -25.43 -8.43 20.68
N GLY A 114 -26.30 -7.71 21.39
CA GLY A 114 -27.60 -8.26 21.78
C GLY A 114 -28.45 -8.52 20.54
N ARG A 115 -29.40 -9.45 20.63
CA ARG A 115 -30.39 -9.64 19.57
C ARG A 115 -31.37 -8.45 19.61
N PRO A 116 -31.56 -7.71 18.50
CA PRO A 116 -32.46 -6.57 18.49
C PRO A 116 -33.93 -7.01 18.60
N ALA A 117 -34.81 -6.02 18.82
CA ALA A 117 -36.25 -6.19 18.75
C ALA A 117 -36.70 -6.74 17.38
N PRO A 118 -37.90 -7.33 17.26
CA PRO A 118 -38.47 -7.67 15.96
C PRO A 118 -38.41 -6.46 15.02
N ASP A 119 -37.87 -6.67 13.81
CA ASP A 119 -37.60 -5.62 12.80
C ASP A 119 -36.51 -4.59 13.13
N GLY A 120 -35.82 -4.75 14.25
CA GLY A 120 -34.64 -3.97 14.61
C GLY A 120 -33.35 -4.48 13.96
N VAL A 121 -32.40 -3.57 13.78
CA VAL A 121 -31.06 -3.83 13.29
C VAL A 121 -30.05 -3.29 14.30
N THR A 122 -29.21 -4.15 14.85
CA THR A 122 -28.03 -3.71 15.60
C THR A 122 -26.86 -3.63 14.62
N VAL A 123 -26.38 -2.42 14.34
CA VAL A 123 -25.20 -2.18 13.50
C VAL A 123 -23.97 -2.13 14.39
N VAL A 124 -23.15 -3.17 14.29
CA VAL A 124 -21.84 -3.28 14.90
C VAL A 124 -20.81 -2.79 13.88
N TYR A 125 -20.00 -1.80 14.21
CA TYR A 125 -19.06 -1.23 13.24
C TYR A 125 -17.71 -0.88 13.84
N GLY A 126 -16.68 -0.91 12.99
CA GLY A 126 -15.29 -0.65 13.34
C GLY A 126 -14.39 -1.87 13.10
N PRO A 127 -13.06 -1.71 13.16
CA PRO A 127 -12.12 -2.81 12.98
C PRO A 127 -12.36 -3.94 13.99
N GLY A 128 -12.68 -5.13 13.48
CA GLY A 128 -13.02 -6.29 14.30
C GLY A 128 -14.52 -6.48 14.56
N ALA A 129 -15.41 -5.70 13.92
CA ALA A 129 -16.86 -5.90 14.00
C ALA A 129 -17.29 -7.34 13.64
N SER A 130 -16.59 -8.01 12.73
CA SER A 130 -16.84 -9.42 12.38
C SER A 130 -16.66 -10.40 13.54
N LEU A 131 -15.90 -10.04 14.58
CA LEU A 131 -15.67 -10.86 15.76
C LEU A 131 -16.87 -10.89 16.72
N CYS A 132 -17.88 -10.04 16.49
CA CYS A 132 -19.03 -9.86 17.38
C CYS A 132 -20.16 -10.87 17.14
N GLY A 133 -19.94 -11.85 16.27
CA GLY A 133 -20.92 -12.88 15.89
C GLY A 133 -22.12 -12.34 15.10
N PRO A 134 -21.90 -11.65 13.96
CA PRO A 134 -22.98 -11.07 13.18
C PRO A 134 -23.80 -12.11 12.40
N ASP A 135 -25.03 -11.74 12.07
CA ASP A 135 -25.88 -12.49 11.14
C ASP A 135 -25.52 -12.17 9.67
N VAL A 136 -25.12 -10.93 9.40
CA VAL A 136 -24.68 -10.43 8.08
C VAL A 136 -23.38 -9.65 8.26
N LEU A 137 -22.39 -9.91 7.39
CA LEU A 137 -21.08 -9.28 7.42
C LEU A 137 -20.84 -8.43 6.18
N TRP A 138 -20.73 -7.12 6.38
CA TRP A 138 -20.26 -6.19 5.36
C TRP A 138 -18.82 -5.77 5.66
N TYR A 139 -18.08 -5.42 4.62
CA TYR A 139 -16.73 -4.89 4.72
C TYR A 139 -16.66 -3.54 4.01
N ALA A 140 -16.37 -2.48 4.77
CA ALA A 140 -16.10 -1.16 4.24
C ALA A 140 -14.60 -0.98 4.01
N ASP A 141 -14.22 -0.52 2.83
CA ASP A 141 -12.84 -0.34 2.43
C ASP A 141 -12.59 1.05 1.87
N LEU A 142 -11.37 1.51 2.10
CA LEU A 142 -10.79 2.69 1.50
C LEU A 142 -9.38 2.30 1.04
N PRO A 143 -9.03 2.50 -0.24
CA PRO A 143 -7.71 2.11 -0.74
C PRO A 143 -6.58 2.72 0.08
N LYS A 144 -5.53 1.94 0.34
CA LYS A 144 -4.42 2.28 1.25
C LYS A 144 -3.77 3.65 0.99
N ARG A 145 -3.70 4.09 -0.27
CA ARG A 145 -3.19 5.42 -0.66
C ARG A 145 -3.92 6.58 0.04
N TYR A 146 -5.21 6.44 0.35
CA TYR A 146 -5.96 7.46 1.08
C TYR A 146 -5.63 7.43 2.58
N ALA A 147 -5.47 6.24 3.15
CA ALA A 147 -5.02 6.08 4.54
C ALA A 147 -3.61 6.67 4.73
N GLU A 148 -2.67 6.34 3.84
CA GLU A 148 -1.32 6.90 3.83
C GLU A 148 -1.35 8.42 3.75
N ALA A 149 -2.09 8.98 2.79
CA ALA A 149 -2.20 10.43 2.62
C ALA A 149 -2.84 11.14 3.82
N ALA A 150 -3.85 10.54 4.46
CA ALA A 150 -4.50 11.10 5.63
C ALA A 150 -3.59 11.06 6.86
N VAL A 151 -2.90 9.93 7.10
CA VAL A 151 -1.93 9.78 8.19
C VAL A 151 -0.77 10.76 8.01
N ALA A 152 -0.21 10.87 6.80
CA ALA A 152 0.89 11.79 6.52
C ALA A 152 0.53 13.27 6.80
N LYS A 153 -0.75 13.64 6.70
CA LYS A 153 -1.25 15.00 6.98
C LYS A 153 -1.82 15.16 8.39
N GLY A 154 -1.93 14.07 9.17
CA GLY A 154 -2.65 14.07 10.44
C GLY A 154 -4.13 14.43 10.32
N GLU A 155 -4.78 14.04 9.23
CA GLU A 155 -6.16 14.43 8.90
C GLU A 155 -7.19 13.54 9.61
N LEU A 156 -7.72 13.99 10.75
CA LEU A 156 -8.77 13.27 11.48
C LEU A 156 -10.15 13.42 10.81
N PRO A 157 -11.03 12.41 10.88
CA PRO A 157 -10.90 11.17 11.65
C PRO A 157 -10.20 10.02 10.89
N VAL A 158 -9.80 10.21 9.63
CA VAL A 158 -9.27 9.12 8.78
C VAL A 158 -7.80 8.80 9.07
N GLY A 159 -6.98 9.81 9.33
CA GLY A 159 -5.53 9.74 9.51
C GLY A 159 -5.11 9.21 10.88
N VAL A 160 -5.61 8.03 11.24
CA VAL A 160 -5.41 7.38 12.54
C VAL A 160 -4.82 5.99 12.37
N ASN A 161 -4.17 5.47 13.43
CA ASN A 161 -3.71 4.08 13.44
C ASN A 161 -4.68 3.14 14.18
N LEU A 162 -4.57 1.85 13.92
CA LEU A 162 -5.36 0.81 14.58
C LEU A 162 -5.23 0.88 16.11
N GLY A 163 -6.37 0.84 16.81
CA GLY A 163 -6.41 0.96 18.27
C GLY A 163 -6.22 2.39 18.83
N ARG A 164 -6.05 3.40 17.97
CA ARG A 164 -5.89 4.81 18.37
C ARG A 164 -6.80 5.69 17.51
N ARG A 165 -7.90 6.21 18.05
CA ARG A 165 -8.92 6.89 17.23
C ARG A 165 -8.92 8.43 17.32
N ASP A 166 -8.27 8.98 18.34
CA ASP A 166 -8.40 10.40 18.72
C ASP A 166 -7.09 11.19 18.54
N GLU A 167 -6.06 10.58 17.94
CA GLU A 167 -4.77 11.22 17.68
C GLU A 167 -4.27 10.92 16.26
N PRO A 168 -3.52 11.86 15.64
CA PRO A 168 -2.87 11.61 14.37
C PRO A 168 -2.00 10.35 14.41
N GLY A 169 -2.12 9.54 13.36
CA GLY A 169 -1.31 8.33 13.20
C GLY A 169 0.14 8.61 12.80
N ASP A 170 0.91 7.54 12.76
CA ASP A 170 2.29 7.46 12.33
C ASP A 170 2.42 6.47 11.15
N LEU A 171 3.24 6.83 10.15
CA LEU A 171 3.42 6.04 8.93
C LEU A 171 4.17 4.73 9.17
N VAL A 172 5.16 4.71 10.07
CA VAL A 172 5.89 3.49 10.44
C VAL A 172 4.92 2.49 11.05
N ARG A 173 4.05 2.94 11.97
CA ARG A 173 3.01 2.07 12.54
C ARG A 173 1.99 1.62 11.51
N LEU A 174 1.53 2.52 10.64
CA LEU A 174 0.58 2.20 9.57
C LEU A 174 1.08 1.05 8.70
N PHE A 175 2.35 1.15 8.29
CA PHE A 175 2.98 0.24 7.35
C PHE A 175 3.35 -1.12 7.96
N TYR A 176 3.91 -1.13 9.17
CA TYR A 176 4.48 -2.35 9.76
C TYR A 176 3.59 -2.99 10.83
N THR A 177 2.59 -2.28 11.33
CA THR A 177 1.62 -2.82 12.30
C THR A 177 0.23 -2.91 11.71
N ASP A 178 -0.37 -1.79 11.33
CA ASP A 178 -1.78 -1.76 10.99
C ASP A 178 -2.10 -2.57 9.74
N TRP A 179 -1.41 -2.30 8.63
CA TRP A 179 -1.68 -3.02 7.38
C TRP A 179 -1.44 -4.53 7.49
N PRO A 180 -0.34 -5.04 8.07
CA PRO A 180 -0.17 -6.48 8.26
C PRO A 180 -1.26 -7.13 9.12
N VAL A 181 -1.71 -6.45 10.17
CA VAL A 181 -2.78 -6.95 11.06
C VAL A 181 -4.14 -6.93 10.35
N LEU A 182 -4.47 -5.82 9.67
CA LEU A 182 -5.74 -5.63 8.97
C LEU A 182 -5.85 -6.48 7.71
N ASP A 183 -4.78 -6.62 6.92
CA ASP A 183 -4.75 -7.47 5.73
C ASP A 183 -5.00 -8.93 6.12
N ARG A 184 -4.30 -9.43 7.14
CA ARG A 184 -4.51 -10.79 7.63
C ARG A 184 -5.94 -11.03 8.12
N HIS A 185 -6.53 -10.05 8.79
CA HIS A 185 -7.92 -10.13 9.26
C HIS A 185 -8.90 -10.12 8.09
N ARG A 186 -8.77 -9.18 7.15
CA ARG A 186 -9.58 -9.13 5.93
C ARG A 186 -9.51 -10.44 5.17
N ASP A 187 -8.29 -10.94 4.93
CA ASP A 187 -8.04 -12.16 4.18
C ASP A 187 -8.69 -13.38 4.86
N ALA A 188 -8.69 -13.43 6.20
CA ALA A 188 -9.33 -14.51 6.96
C ALA A 188 -10.87 -14.48 6.92
N ILE A 189 -11.48 -13.32 6.64
CA ILE A 189 -12.95 -13.17 6.56
C ILE A 189 -13.48 -13.04 5.13
N ALA A 190 -12.61 -12.89 4.13
CA ALA A 190 -12.96 -12.55 2.74
C ALA A 190 -14.07 -13.45 2.15
N GLY A 191 -13.94 -14.77 2.28
CA GLY A 191 -14.93 -15.74 1.80
C GLY A 191 -16.33 -15.66 2.44
N ARG A 192 -16.50 -14.91 3.55
CA ARG A 192 -17.78 -14.73 4.27
C ARG A 192 -18.34 -13.32 4.16
N ILE A 193 -17.69 -12.41 3.44
CA ILE A 193 -18.21 -11.05 3.24
C ILE A 193 -19.49 -11.12 2.38
N ASP A 194 -20.60 -10.60 2.90
CA ASP A 194 -21.89 -10.52 2.22
C ASP A 194 -22.01 -9.26 1.36
N ARG A 195 -21.20 -8.23 1.62
CA ARG A 195 -21.11 -7.01 0.80
C ARG A 195 -19.78 -6.31 0.98
N TRP A 196 -19.18 -5.91 -0.12
CA TRP A 196 -18.05 -4.98 -0.17
C TRP A 196 -18.55 -3.56 -0.39
N ILE A 197 -18.06 -2.61 0.40
CA ILE A 197 -18.45 -1.20 0.34
C ILE A 197 -17.19 -0.38 0.11
N ASP A 198 -17.15 0.38 -0.98
CA ASP A 198 -16.11 1.36 -1.26
C ASP A 198 -16.58 2.73 -0.76
N VAL A 199 -15.80 3.33 0.13
CA VAL A 199 -16.11 4.62 0.78
C VAL A 199 -15.22 5.77 0.31
N GLN A 200 -14.61 5.67 -0.88
CA GLN A 200 -13.91 6.80 -1.51
C GLN A 200 -14.81 8.05 -1.62
N ASP A 201 -16.13 7.87 -1.75
CA ASP A 201 -17.16 8.90 -1.55
C ASP A 201 -18.05 8.49 -0.36
N ALA A 202 -17.75 9.00 0.83
CA ALA A 202 -18.49 8.67 2.06
C ALA A 202 -19.97 9.12 2.02
N GLY A 203 -20.30 10.15 1.24
CA GLY A 203 -21.67 10.64 1.09
C GLY A 203 -22.52 9.73 0.20
N ARG A 204 -21.88 9.04 -0.75
CA ARG A 204 -22.55 8.15 -1.69
C ARG A 204 -21.65 6.94 -2.02
N PRO A 205 -21.47 6.01 -1.06
CA PRO A 205 -20.56 4.88 -1.25
C PRO A 205 -21.03 3.97 -2.38
N ALA A 206 -20.09 3.31 -3.05
CA ALA A 206 -20.39 2.22 -3.97
C ALA A 206 -20.36 0.88 -3.23
N SER A 207 -21.12 -0.11 -3.68
CA SER A 207 -21.05 -1.44 -3.08
C SER A 207 -21.34 -2.56 -4.07
N LEU A 208 -20.78 -3.74 -3.79
CA LEU A 208 -21.00 -4.96 -4.54
C LEU A 208 -21.38 -6.09 -3.59
N GLY A 209 -22.43 -6.84 -3.93
CA GLY A 209 -22.84 -8.00 -3.16
C GLY A 209 -21.76 -9.08 -3.11
N GLY A 210 -21.65 -9.80 -2.00
CA GLY A 210 -20.63 -10.81 -1.76
C GLY A 210 -20.56 -11.92 -2.82
N PRO A 211 -21.69 -12.51 -3.27
CA PRO A 211 -21.67 -13.48 -4.36
C PRO A 211 -21.11 -12.89 -5.67
N ALA A 212 -21.56 -11.68 -6.03
CA ALA A 212 -21.08 -10.99 -7.22
C ALA A 212 -19.59 -10.65 -7.15
N LEU A 213 -19.09 -10.25 -5.97
CA LEU A 213 -17.67 -10.03 -5.72
C LEU A 213 -16.88 -11.32 -5.97
N ARG A 214 -17.25 -12.43 -5.32
CA ARG A 214 -16.54 -13.71 -5.45
C ARG A 214 -16.57 -14.26 -6.88
N ASP A 215 -17.72 -14.22 -7.55
CA ASP A 215 -17.83 -14.64 -8.95
C ASP A 215 -16.94 -13.79 -9.88
N THR A 216 -16.86 -12.49 -9.60
CA THR A 216 -16.02 -11.57 -10.36
C THR A 216 -14.54 -11.82 -10.11
N LEU A 217 -14.12 -12.02 -8.86
CA LEU A 217 -12.73 -12.38 -8.53
C LEU A 217 -12.33 -13.70 -9.19
N ALA A 218 -13.19 -14.72 -9.17
CA ALA A 218 -12.95 -16.00 -9.81
C ALA A 218 -12.79 -15.89 -11.34
N HIS A 219 -13.58 -15.01 -11.97
CA HIS A 219 -13.46 -14.74 -13.39
C HIS A 219 -12.15 -14.01 -13.73
N LEU A 220 -11.84 -12.95 -12.98
CA LEU A 220 -10.64 -12.14 -13.20
C LEU A 220 -9.36 -12.92 -12.95
N ALA A 221 -9.37 -13.87 -12.00
CA ALA A 221 -8.20 -14.69 -11.69
C ALA A 221 -7.73 -15.57 -12.86
N ARG A 222 -8.56 -15.79 -13.88
CA ARG A 222 -8.28 -16.65 -15.04
C ARG A 222 -7.99 -15.88 -16.32
N GLY A 223 -7.87 -14.57 -16.24
CA GLY A 223 -7.66 -13.70 -17.40
C GLY A 223 -6.73 -12.53 -17.12
N PRO A 224 -6.41 -11.72 -18.15
CA PRO A 224 -5.62 -10.52 -17.97
C PRO A 224 -6.36 -9.49 -17.09
N VAL A 225 -5.80 -9.21 -15.92
CA VAL A 225 -6.28 -8.17 -15.01
C VAL A 225 -5.23 -7.05 -14.93
N ARG A 226 -5.70 -5.79 -15.00
CA ARG A 226 -4.89 -4.59 -14.82
C ARG A 226 -5.45 -3.84 -13.62
N THR A 227 -4.56 -3.50 -12.71
CA THR A 227 -4.86 -2.67 -11.54
C THR A 227 -5.05 -1.22 -11.92
N ARG A 228 -5.72 -0.46 -11.05
CA ARG A 228 -5.82 0.99 -11.15
C ARG A 228 -4.43 1.59 -10.90
N PRO A 229 -3.78 2.20 -11.91
CA PRO A 229 -2.48 2.81 -11.72
C PRO A 229 -2.59 4.01 -10.77
N TYR A 230 -1.52 4.25 -10.03
CA TYR A 230 -1.42 5.38 -9.11
C TYR A 230 -0.08 6.09 -9.29
N PHE A 231 -0.13 7.41 -9.43
CA PHE A 231 1.07 8.22 -9.63
C PHE A 231 1.33 9.10 -8.41
N ASN A 232 2.53 8.99 -7.87
CA ASN A 232 3.01 9.79 -6.75
C ASN A 232 4.01 10.84 -7.20
N SER A 233 4.00 11.97 -6.50
CA SER A 233 4.96 13.05 -6.67
C SER A 233 6.02 12.97 -5.57
N THR A 234 7.27 13.26 -5.92
CA THR A 234 8.38 13.41 -4.97
C THR A 234 9.28 14.57 -5.42
N PRO A 235 10.22 15.07 -4.59
CA PRO A 235 11.09 16.17 -4.98
C PRO A 235 11.97 15.92 -6.21
N TRP A 236 12.20 14.66 -6.63
CA TRP A 236 12.92 14.35 -7.87
C TRP A 236 12.04 14.11 -9.09
N GLY A 237 10.72 14.06 -8.91
CA GLY A 237 9.81 13.62 -9.96
C GLY A 237 9.91 14.43 -11.24
N GLY A 238 9.84 13.71 -12.36
CA GLY A 238 9.86 14.26 -13.69
C GLY A 238 8.50 14.66 -14.25
N GLN A 239 8.47 14.88 -15.55
CA GLN A 239 7.30 15.37 -16.31
C GLN A 239 6.85 14.41 -17.41
N TRP A 240 7.41 13.20 -17.48
CA TRP A 240 7.17 12.28 -18.60
C TRP A 240 5.69 11.88 -18.70
N ALA A 241 5.04 11.56 -17.57
CA ALA A 241 3.63 11.17 -17.61
C ALA A 241 2.73 12.33 -18.06
N ALA A 242 3.08 13.56 -17.70
CA ALA A 242 2.36 14.75 -18.14
C ALA A 242 2.46 14.93 -19.67
N SER A 243 3.65 14.77 -20.24
CA SER A 243 3.87 14.96 -21.68
C SER A 243 3.33 13.80 -22.52
N GLU A 244 3.53 12.55 -22.09
CA GLU A 244 3.22 11.36 -22.90
C GLU A 244 1.87 10.73 -22.57
N LEU A 245 1.42 10.77 -21.31
CA LEU A 245 0.14 10.19 -20.89
C LEU A 245 -0.98 11.24 -20.76
N GLY A 246 -0.65 12.53 -20.85
CA GLY A 246 -1.60 13.63 -20.73
C GLY A 246 -2.18 13.79 -19.32
N PHE A 247 -1.44 13.34 -18.29
CA PHE A 247 -1.87 13.39 -16.89
C PHE A 247 -0.78 14.01 -16.01
N THR A 248 -1.15 15.04 -15.24
CA THR A 248 -0.29 15.68 -14.24
C THR A 248 -0.93 15.57 -12.86
N PRO A 249 -0.26 14.97 -11.85
CA PRO A 249 -0.74 14.96 -10.48
C PRO A 249 -0.89 16.37 -9.90
N ARG A 250 -1.68 16.49 -8.83
CA ARG A 250 -1.92 17.77 -8.14
C ARG A 250 -0.65 18.44 -7.65
N ALA A 251 0.38 17.67 -7.28
CA ALA A 251 1.67 18.18 -6.81
C ALA A 251 2.66 18.51 -7.95
N GLY A 252 2.23 18.43 -9.21
CA GLY A 252 2.92 19.04 -10.35
C GLY A 252 4.02 18.21 -11.01
N ASN A 253 4.31 16.99 -10.54
CA ASN A 253 5.24 16.05 -11.19
C ASN A 253 4.80 14.60 -11.02
N THR A 254 5.38 13.70 -11.81
CA THR A 254 5.28 12.25 -11.62
C THR A 254 6.66 11.71 -11.30
N ALA A 255 6.85 11.21 -10.08
CA ALA A 255 8.08 10.53 -9.70
C ALA A 255 7.92 9.02 -9.86
N LEU A 256 6.79 8.51 -9.38
CA LEU A 256 6.50 7.09 -9.29
C LEU A 256 5.18 6.84 -10.00
N GLY A 257 5.19 5.98 -11.01
CA GLY A 257 3.99 5.44 -11.65
C GLY A 257 3.79 4.00 -11.24
N TYR A 258 3.06 3.77 -10.15
CA TYR A 258 2.76 2.43 -9.67
C TYR A 258 1.73 1.79 -10.59
N GLU A 259 2.18 0.83 -11.40
CA GLU A 259 1.28 -0.01 -12.18
C GLU A 259 0.81 -1.18 -11.30
N LEU A 260 1.72 -1.92 -10.66
CA LEU A 260 1.36 -2.99 -9.73
C LEU A 260 2.30 -3.05 -8.53
N ILE A 261 1.78 -2.63 -7.36
CA ILE A 261 2.30 -2.98 -6.04
C ILE A 261 1.19 -3.73 -5.32
N ALA A 262 1.22 -5.06 -5.38
CA ALA A 262 0.08 -5.90 -5.01
C ALA A 262 -0.54 -5.61 -3.62
N PRO A 263 0.25 -5.34 -2.55
CA PRO A 263 -0.33 -4.98 -1.25
C PRO A 263 -1.16 -3.69 -1.25
N GLU A 264 -0.96 -2.78 -2.22
CA GLU A 264 -1.58 -1.45 -2.28
C GLU A 264 -2.48 -1.26 -3.50
N ALA A 265 -2.33 -2.10 -4.51
CA ALA A 265 -3.03 -1.98 -5.77
C ALA A 265 -4.49 -2.43 -5.67
N GLY A 266 -5.36 -1.71 -6.37
CA GLY A 266 -6.78 -2.01 -6.47
C GLY A 266 -7.19 -2.37 -7.90
N VAL A 267 -8.28 -3.12 -8.04
CA VAL A 267 -8.96 -3.41 -9.31
C VAL A 267 -10.33 -2.75 -9.26
N LEU A 268 -10.65 -1.94 -10.27
CA LEU A 268 -11.97 -1.32 -10.38
C LEU A 268 -12.98 -2.31 -10.94
N VAL A 269 -14.05 -2.54 -10.19
CA VAL A 269 -15.19 -3.37 -10.61
C VAL A 269 -16.43 -2.48 -10.72
N GLY A 270 -17.07 -2.50 -11.88
CA GLY A 270 -18.25 -1.71 -12.24
C GLY A 270 -18.16 -1.13 -13.65
N GLU A 271 -19.31 -0.75 -14.20
CA GLU A 271 -19.42 -0.18 -15.55
C GLU A 271 -18.66 1.15 -15.67
N LYS A 272 -17.98 1.35 -16.81
CA LYS A 272 -17.18 2.56 -17.04
C LYS A 272 -18.08 3.80 -17.04
N GLY A 273 -17.77 4.76 -16.18
CA GLY A 273 -18.57 5.99 -15.99
C GLY A 273 -19.80 5.81 -15.08
N GLY A 274 -20.03 4.61 -14.54
CA GLY A 274 -21.02 4.33 -13.50
C GLY A 274 -20.39 4.22 -12.10
N PRO A 275 -21.17 3.78 -11.11
CA PRO A 275 -20.65 3.39 -9.80
C PRO A 275 -19.63 2.24 -9.93
N GLN A 276 -18.53 2.35 -9.20
CA GLN A 276 -17.48 1.34 -9.17
C GLN A 276 -16.99 1.14 -7.74
N VAL A 277 -16.65 -0.09 -7.41
CA VAL A 277 -15.87 -0.41 -6.20
C VAL A 277 -14.43 -0.67 -6.60
N GLU A 278 -13.49 -0.22 -5.79
CA GLU A 278 -12.10 -0.62 -5.88
C GLU A 278 -11.85 -1.76 -4.89
N VAL A 279 -11.43 -2.90 -5.43
CA VAL A 279 -11.18 -4.12 -4.65
C VAL A 279 -9.68 -4.35 -4.59
N PRO A 280 -9.07 -4.64 -3.43
CA PRO A 280 -7.65 -4.94 -3.34
C PRO A 280 -7.27 -6.09 -4.28
N PHE A 281 -6.24 -5.88 -5.11
CA PHE A 281 -5.69 -6.92 -5.98
C PHE A 281 -5.29 -8.17 -5.17
N GLN A 282 -4.84 -7.96 -3.93
CA GLN A 282 -4.52 -9.01 -2.97
C GLN A 282 -5.64 -10.04 -2.79
N LEU A 283 -6.93 -9.67 -2.89
CA LEU A 283 -8.04 -10.62 -2.75
C LEU A 283 -8.07 -11.65 -3.88
N LEU A 284 -7.57 -11.34 -5.08
CA LEU A 284 -7.41 -12.33 -6.15
C LEU A 284 -6.40 -13.40 -5.73
N CYS A 285 -5.29 -12.98 -5.10
CA CYS A 285 -4.23 -13.89 -4.64
C CYS A 285 -4.66 -14.71 -3.42
N VAL A 286 -5.61 -14.22 -2.62
CA VAL A 286 -6.10 -14.89 -1.41
C VAL A 286 -7.21 -15.90 -1.74
N GLU A 287 -8.21 -15.50 -2.53
CA GLU A 287 -9.35 -16.36 -2.86
C GLU A 287 -9.04 -17.35 -4.00
N HIS A 288 -8.10 -16.99 -4.90
CA HIS A 288 -7.72 -17.79 -6.06
C HIS A 288 -6.19 -17.88 -6.26
N PRO A 289 -5.43 -18.35 -5.24
CA PRO A 289 -3.97 -18.32 -5.25
C PRO A 289 -3.35 -19.10 -6.41
N GLU A 290 -3.88 -20.29 -6.74
CA GLU A 290 -3.31 -21.12 -7.80
C GLU A 290 -3.60 -20.57 -9.20
N ASP A 291 -4.79 -20.02 -9.43
CA ASP A 291 -5.15 -19.39 -10.71
C ASP A 291 -4.28 -18.12 -10.94
N MET A 292 -4.00 -17.34 -9.89
CA MET A 292 -3.22 -16.11 -9.97
C MET A 292 -1.71 -16.30 -9.97
N LEU A 293 -1.19 -17.19 -9.11
CA LEU A 293 0.24 -17.35 -8.85
C LEU A 293 0.81 -18.60 -9.52
N GLY A 294 0.00 -19.63 -9.71
CA GLY A 294 0.47 -20.99 -10.00
C GLY A 294 0.98 -21.72 -8.75
N GLU A 295 0.95 -23.06 -8.78
CA GLU A 295 1.27 -23.93 -7.64
C GLU A 295 2.66 -23.66 -7.04
N ASP A 296 3.68 -23.47 -7.89
CA ASP A 296 5.07 -23.31 -7.44
C ASP A 296 5.31 -21.97 -6.73
N VAL A 297 4.68 -20.91 -7.24
CA VAL A 297 4.78 -19.57 -6.65
C VAL A 297 3.98 -19.51 -5.36
N HIS A 298 2.74 -20.04 -5.36
CA HIS A 298 1.92 -20.12 -4.15
C HIS A 298 2.62 -20.92 -3.05
N ARG A 299 3.22 -22.07 -3.39
CA ARG A 299 3.97 -22.87 -2.41
C ARG A 299 5.16 -22.12 -1.82
N ARG A 300 5.80 -21.22 -2.58
CA ARG A 300 6.99 -20.47 -2.13
C ARG A 300 6.64 -19.19 -1.38
N PHE A 301 5.62 -18.47 -1.81
CA PHE A 301 5.32 -17.10 -1.34
C PHE A 301 3.97 -17.00 -0.61
N GLY A 302 3.21 -18.08 -0.48
CA GLY A 302 1.85 -18.04 0.00
C GLY A 302 1.00 -17.17 -0.93
N THR A 303 0.13 -16.34 -0.35
CA THR A 303 -0.74 -15.43 -1.10
C THR A 303 -0.04 -14.11 -1.47
N SER A 304 1.26 -13.96 -1.18
CA SER A 304 2.02 -12.77 -1.58
C SER A 304 2.33 -12.83 -3.07
N PHE A 305 1.84 -11.86 -3.84
CA PHE A 305 2.23 -11.69 -5.23
C PHE A 305 3.69 -11.17 -5.29
N PRO A 306 4.65 -11.93 -5.82
CA PRO A 306 6.06 -11.72 -5.48
C PRO A 306 6.76 -10.65 -6.34
N ILE A 307 6.09 -10.09 -7.35
CA ILE A 307 6.68 -9.12 -8.29
C ILE A 307 5.90 -7.81 -8.25
N ARG A 308 6.61 -6.68 -8.21
CA ARG A 308 6.07 -5.35 -8.50
C ARG A 308 6.68 -4.80 -9.78
N PHE A 309 5.98 -3.83 -10.37
CA PHE A 309 6.56 -3.00 -11.41
C PHE A 309 5.98 -1.60 -11.38
N ASP A 310 6.87 -0.63 -11.56
CA ASP A 310 6.58 0.79 -11.50
C ASP A 310 7.53 1.60 -12.38
N TYR A 311 7.05 2.76 -12.80
CA TYR A 311 7.87 3.71 -13.54
C TYR A 311 8.54 4.70 -12.59
N LEU A 312 9.86 4.77 -12.64
CA LEU A 312 10.65 5.80 -11.98
C LEU A 312 10.95 6.90 -13.00
N ASP A 313 10.33 8.07 -12.83
CA ASP A 313 10.43 9.20 -13.74
C ASP A 313 11.30 10.32 -13.12
N THR A 314 12.50 10.47 -13.67
CA THR A 314 13.45 11.55 -13.39
C THR A 314 13.63 12.49 -14.60
N MET A 315 12.78 12.40 -15.63
CA MET A 315 12.85 13.22 -16.85
C MET A 315 12.49 14.68 -16.56
N GLY A 316 13.43 15.61 -16.78
CA GLY A 316 13.28 16.99 -16.30
C GLY A 316 13.21 17.14 -14.76
N GLY A 317 13.58 16.09 -14.03
CA GLY A 317 13.60 16.02 -12.58
C GLY A 317 15.03 15.98 -12.01
N GLY A 318 15.19 15.30 -10.88
CA GLY A 318 16.49 15.15 -10.21
C GLY A 318 16.90 13.69 -10.04
N ASN A 319 18.12 13.46 -9.55
CA ASN A 319 18.59 12.12 -9.22
C ASN A 319 17.69 11.45 -8.18
N LEU A 320 17.38 10.17 -8.35
CA LEU A 320 16.81 9.34 -7.28
C LEU A 320 17.80 9.26 -6.10
N SER A 321 17.29 9.06 -4.88
CA SER A 321 18.16 8.87 -3.70
C SER A 321 19.14 7.71 -3.92
N LEU A 322 20.39 7.86 -3.48
CA LEU A 322 21.31 6.73 -3.42
C LEU A 322 20.88 5.78 -2.31
N HIS A 323 20.60 4.53 -2.66
CA HIS A 323 20.07 3.55 -1.73
C HIS A 323 20.48 2.13 -2.10
N LEU A 324 20.10 1.18 -1.26
CA LEU A 324 20.09 -0.23 -1.57
C LEU A 324 18.86 -0.91 -0.98
N HIS A 325 18.66 -2.17 -1.35
CA HIS A 325 17.67 -3.05 -0.73
C HIS A 325 18.31 -4.00 0.28
N PRO A 326 17.61 -4.34 1.39
CA PRO A 326 18.15 -5.23 2.41
C PRO A 326 18.58 -6.58 1.83
N GLN A 327 19.60 -7.23 2.39
CA GLN A 327 19.90 -8.62 2.04
C GLN A 327 18.87 -9.57 2.68
N GLU A 328 18.65 -10.74 2.10
CA GLU A 328 17.61 -11.70 2.55
C GLU A 328 17.73 -12.06 4.04
N ARG A 329 18.97 -12.24 4.54
CA ARG A 329 19.19 -12.51 5.96
C ARG A 329 18.68 -11.37 6.85
N TYR A 330 19.05 -10.14 6.54
CA TYR A 330 18.64 -8.96 7.29
C TYR A 330 17.13 -8.74 7.21
N MET A 331 16.58 -8.94 6.02
CA MET A 331 15.16 -8.84 5.73
C MET A 331 14.32 -9.75 6.63
N ARG A 332 14.79 -10.98 6.86
CA ARG A 332 14.17 -11.96 7.75
C ARG A 332 14.40 -11.67 9.22
N GLU A 333 15.63 -11.40 9.61
CA GLU A 333 16.00 -11.26 11.03
C GLU A 333 15.54 -9.92 11.65
N VAL A 334 15.50 -8.84 10.86
CA VAL A 334 15.21 -7.48 11.34
C VAL A 334 13.81 -7.02 10.95
N PHE A 335 13.36 -7.31 9.73
CA PHE A 335 12.07 -6.81 9.22
C PHE A 335 10.96 -7.86 9.23
N GLY A 336 11.29 -9.14 9.40
CA GLY A 336 10.31 -10.24 9.55
C GLY A 336 9.79 -10.81 8.23
N TRP A 337 10.43 -10.53 7.10
CA TRP A 337 10.00 -11.01 5.77
C TRP A 337 10.83 -12.21 5.28
N PRO A 338 10.23 -13.18 4.56
CA PRO A 338 10.92 -14.41 4.18
C PRO A 338 11.73 -14.28 2.87
N TYR A 339 11.65 -13.15 2.18
CA TYR A 339 12.40 -12.87 0.96
C TYR A 339 12.71 -11.38 0.90
N THR A 340 13.61 -10.98 0.00
CA THR A 340 14.04 -9.58 -0.15
C THR A 340 13.73 -9.01 -1.52
N GLN A 341 14.00 -7.71 -1.67
CA GLN A 341 13.94 -7.03 -2.93
C GLN A 341 15.23 -7.18 -3.74
N HIS A 342 15.08 -7.91 -4.85
CA HIS A 342 15.98 -7.82 -6.00
C HIS A 342 15.24 -7.02 -7.07
N GLU A 343 15.94 -6.10 -7.72
CA GLU A 343 15.31 -5.24 -8.70
C GLU A 343 16.05 -5.23 -10.03
N THR A 344 15.41 -4.62 -11.00
CA THR A 344 15.98 -4.36 -12.31
C THR A 344 15.54 -2.98 -12.78
N TYR A 345 16.42 -2.30 -13.50
CA TYR A 345 16.10 -1.07 -14.22
C TYR A 345 16.09 -1.34 -15.71
N TYR A 346 14.91 -1.29 -16.33
CA TYR A 346 14.78 -1.25 -17.79
C TYR A 346 14.64 0.20 -18.25
N VAL A 347 15.65 0.73 -18.95
CA VAL A 347 15.65 2.12 -19.43
C VAL A 347 14.62 2.25 -20.55
N THR A 348 13.49 2.86 -20.23
CA THR A 348 12.35 3.03 -21.15
C THR A 348 12.51 4.27 -22.02
N ALA A 349 12.99 5.37 -21.42
CA ALA A 349 13.38 6.59 -22.10
C ALA A 349 14.53 7.27 -21.34
N SER A 350 15.33 8.09 -22.02
CA SER A 350 16.42 8.83 -21.40
C SER A 350 16.76 10.11 -22.17
N GLU A 351 17.23 11.12 -21.45
CA GLU A 351 17.84 12.33 -22.00
C GLU A 351 19.31 12.07 -22.41
N GLU A 352 19.86 12.95 -23.25
CA GLU A 352 21.27 12.85 -23.66
C GLU A 352 22.19 12.99 -22.44
N GLY A 353 23.09 12.03 -22.26
CA GLY A 353 24.03 12.03 -21.13
C GLY A 353 23.43 11.52 -19.81
N ALA A 354 22.18 11.05 -19.79
CA ALA A 354 21.59 10.43 -18.61
C ALA A 354 22.34 9.15 -18.20
N GLN A 355 22.33 8.87 -16.90
CA GLN A 355 23.17 7.85 -16.28
C GLN A 355 22.41 7.02 -15.25
N VAL A 356 22.85 5.78 -15.03
CA VAL A 356 22.45 4.92 -13.92
C VAL A 356 23.66 4.72 -13.02
N LEU A 357 23.51 4.98 -11.72
CA LEU A 357 24.53 4.70 -10.72
C LEU A 357 24.28 3.30 -10.16
N LEU A 358 25.27 2.41 -10.24
CA LEU A 358 25.09 1.01 -9.84
C LEU A 358 26.41 0.34 -9.49
N GLY A 359 26.49 -0.17 -8.26
CA GLY A 359 27.64 -0.93 -7.76
C GLY A 359 28.77 -0.03 -7.24
N LEU A 360 29.59 -0.57 -6.35
CA LEU A 360 30.73 0.13 -5.78
C LEU A 360 31.87 0.27 -6.80
N THR A 361 32.64 1.35 -6.75
CA THR A 361 33.91 1.43 -7.51
C THR A 361 34.95 0.47 -6.91
N ASP A 362 36.03 0.16 -7.63
CA ASP A 362 37.12 -0.66 -7.08
C ASP A 362 37.79 0.00 -5.87
N GLU A 363 37.89 1.33 -5.88
CA GLU A 363 38.52 2.13 -4.83
C GLU A 363 37.58 2.51 -3.68
N ALA A 364 36.30 2.11 -3.74
CA ALA A 364 35.31 2.48 -2.73
C ALA A 364 35.70 1.95 -1.34
N ASP A 365 35.82 2.86 -0.37
CA ASP A 365 36.02 2.56 1.05
C ASP A 365 34.71 2.83 1.82
N PRO A 366 34.02 1.78 2.32
CA PRO A 366 32.77 1.93 3.07
C PRO A 366 32.89 2.83 4.31
N ASP A 367 34.05 2.88 4.96
CA ASP A 367 34.23 3.74 6.14
C ASP A 367 34.33 5.22 5.75
N THR A 368 35.00 5.52 4.64
CA THR A 368 35.00 6.87 4.05
C THR A 368 33.62 7.26 3.58
N MET A 369 32.91 6.37 2.86
CA MET A 369 31.54 6.62 2.43
C MET A 369 30.62 6.92 3.64
N ARG A 370 30.74 6.14 4.73
CA ARG A 370 29.96 6.36 5.95
C ARG A 370 30.23 7.72 6.59
N ARG A 371 31.50 8.13 6.68
CA ARG A 371 31.86 9.47 7.21
C ARG A 371 31.24 10.57 6.37
N GLN A 372 31.32 10.46 5.04
CA GLN A 372 30.76 11.47 4.13
C GLN A 372 29.24 11.53 4.17
N VAL A 373 28.54 10.39 4.34
CA VAL A 373 27.10 10.38 4.60
C VAL A 373 26.76 11.15 5.86
N LYS A 374 27.52 10.95 6.94
CA LYS A 374 27.31 11.68 8.20
C LYS A 374 27.59 13.17 8.05
N ASP A 375 28.68 13.54 7.38
CA ASP A 375 29.00 14.95 7.10
C ASP A 375 27.92 15.62 6.23
N ALA A 376 27.30 14.88 5.31
CA ALA A 376 26.17 15.38 4.53
C ALA A 376 24.93 15.64 5.39
N ILE A 377 24.67 14.81 6.40
CA ILE A 377 23.54 14.95 7.33
C ILE A 377 23.79 16.07 8.34
N ASP A 378 24.97 16.06 8.97
CA ASP A 378 25.29 16.91 10.13
C ASP A 378 25.76 18.31 9.72
N HIS A 379 26.35 18.44 8.52
CA HIS A 379 27.03 19.66 8.09
C HIS A 379 26.63 20.13 6.68
N ASP A 380 25.58 19.56 6.08
CA ASP A 380 25.14 19.84 4.69
C ASP A 380 26.31 19.78 3.67
N THR A 381 27.30 18.89 3.90
CA THR A 381 28.46 18.73 3.01
C THR A 381 28.15 17.74 1.89
N PRO A 382 28.25 18.13 0.60
CA PRO A 382 27.95 17.21 -0.50
C PRO A 382 28.84 15.97 -0.51
N MET A 383 28.25 14.80 -0.71
CA MET A 383 29.00 13.55 -0.87
C MET A 383 29.45 13.36 -2.33
N PRO A 384 30.74 13.12 -2.60
CA PRO A 384 31.22 12.78 -3.94
C PRO A 384 30.84 11.34 -4.30
N VAL A 385 29.58 11.14 -4.73
CA VAL A 385 29.02 9.80 -4.94
C VAL A 385 29.83 8.95 -5.93
N THR A 386 30.39 9.56 -6.97
CA THR A 386 31.19 8.87 -8.01
C THR A 386 32.52 8.32 -7.51
N ASP A 387 33.01 8.77 -6.34
CA ASP A 387 34.19 8.17 -5.72
C ASP A 387 33.88 6.76 -5.19
N HIS A 388 32.61 6.50 -4.85
CA HIS A 388 32.16 5.26 -4.21
C HIS A 388 31.31 4.37 -5.09
N VAL A 389 30.53 4.94 -6.01
CA VAL A 389 29.54 4.22 -6.81
C VAL A 389 29.84 4.43 -8.30
N GLN A 390 29.81 3.35 -9.07
CA GLN A 390 30.04 3.40 -10.51
C GLN A 390 28.89 4.08 -11.24
N THR A 391 29.22 4.65 -12.40
CA THR A 391 28.28 5.32 -13.28
C THR A 391 28.26 4.65 -14.64
N HIS A 392 27.07 4.31 -15.11
CA HIS A 392 26.82 3.65 -16.37
C HIS A 392 25.96 4.54 -17.27
N PRO A 393 26.22 4.62 -18.59
CA PRO A 393 25.33 5.32 -19.51
C PRO A 393 23.93 4.69 -19.52
N ALA A 394 22.88 5.50 -19.45
CA ALA A 394 21.50 5.02 -19.56
C ALA A 394 21.14 4.84 -21.05
N THR A 395 21.33 3.64 -21.58
CA THR A 395 20.97 3.33 -22.98
C THR A 395 19.53 2.81 -23.04
N VAL A 396 18.65 3.45 -23.81
CA VAL A 396 17.27 2.97 -24.00
C VAL A 396 17.24 1.50 -24.44
N GLY A 397 16.42 0.70 -23.78
CA GLY A 397 16.33 -0.75 -23.97
C GLY A 397 17.34 -1.57 -23.17
N GLN A 398 18.28 -0.92 -22.46
CA GLN A 398 19.20 -1.60 -21.56
C GLN A 398 18.50 -2.05 -20.29
N LEU A 399 18.84 -3.25 -19.83
CA LEU A 399 18.40 -3.82 -18.56
C LEU A 399 19.58 -3.87 -17.60
N PHE A 400 19.46 -3.22 -16.46
CA PHE A 400 20.39 -3.34 -15.34
C PHE A 400 19.84 -4.31 -14.31
N MET A 401 20.66 -5.28 -13.91
CA MET A 401 20.34 -6.22 -12.84
C MET A 401 20.86 -5.68 -11.52
N ILE A 402 20.01 -5.58 -10.50
CA ILE A 402 20.35 -4.94 -9.23
C ILE A 402 20.03 -5.91 -8.09
N PRO A 403 20.97 -6.82 -7.75
CA PRO A 403 20.82 -7.69 -6.60
C PRO A 403 20.74 -6.89 -5.29
N ALA A 404 19.98 -7.39 -4.33
CA ALA A 404 19.94 -6.86 -2.96
C ALA A 404 21.35 -6.62 -2.38
N GLY A 405 21.51 -5.56 -1.59
CA GLY A 405 22.79 -5.12 -1.04
C GLY A 405 23.66 -4.30 -2.00
N THR A 406 23.25 -4.11 -3.26
CA THR A 406 23.98 -3.28 -4.23
C THR A 406 23.55 -1.81 -4.10
N PRO A 407 24.48 -0.85 -3.92
CA PRO A 407 24.13 0.58 -3.94
C PRO A 407 23.80 1.05 -5.36
N HIS A 408 22.71 1.78 -5.51
CA HIS A 408 22.23 2.24 -6.81
C HIS A 408 21.35 3.50 -6.73
N ALA A 409 21.21 4.18 -7.87
CA ALA A 409 20.26 5.26 -8.10
C ALA A 409 20.02 5.46 -9.61
N SER A 410 18.78 5.79 -9.99
CA SER A 410 18.51 6.37 -11.30
C SER A 410 18.96 7.84 -11.33
N GLY A 411 19.86 8.19 -12.25
CA GLY A 411 20.26 9.58 -12.47
C GLY A 411 19.11 10.42 -13.04
N ALA A 412 19.27 11.74 -13.01
CA ALA A 412 18.35 12.67 -13.67
C ALA A 412 18.27 12.40 -15.18
N GLY A 413 17.10 12.65 -15.77
CA GLY A 413 16.86 12.48 -17.20
C GLY A 413 16.58 11.04 -17.62
N ASN A 414 16.01 10.20 -16.75
CA ASN A 414 15.63 8.83 -17.08
C ASN A 414 14.15 8.57 -16.83
N LEU A 415 13.57 7.70 -17.66
CA LEU A 415 12.37 6.93 -17.32
C LEU A 415 12.77 5.47 -17.26
N VAL A 416 12.67 4.89 -16.08
CA VAL A 416 12.99 3.49 -15.85
C VAL A 416 11.72 2.72 -15.52
N LEU A 417 11.51 1.57 -16.16
CA LEU A 417 10.60 0.55 -15.66
C LEU A 417 11.38 -0.28 -14.64
N GLU A 418 11.06 -0.09 -13.37
CA GLU A 418 11.55 -0.93 -12.30
C GLU A 418 10.71 -2.21 -12.28
N VAL A 419 11.37 -3.37 -12.31
CA VAL A 419 10.73 -4.67 -12.03
C VAL A 419 11.46 -5.30 -10.88
N SER A 420 10.73 -5.54 -9.80
CA SER A 420 11.31 -5.95 -8.52
C SER A 420 10.57 -7.14 -7.95
N ALA A 421 11.31 -8.10 -7.39
CA ALA A 421 10.72 -8.95 -6.36
C ALA A 421 10.53 -8.06 -5.13
N THR A 422 9.39 -8.01 -4.46
CA THR A 422 9.30 -7.18 -3.25
C THR A 422 8.35 -7.72 -2.20
N PRO A 423 8.81 -7.83 -0.94
CA PRO A 423 7.92 -8.02 0.19
C PRO A 423 7.15 -6.75 0.55
N TYR A 424 7.82 -5.58 0.51
CA TYR A 424 7.30 -4.30 1.00
C TYR A 424 8.29 -3.13 0.76
N LEU A 425 7.98 -1.91 1.24
CA LEU A 425 8.66 -0.62 1.00
C LEU A 425 10.05 -0.41 1.68
N TYR A 426 11.02 -1.31 1.49
CA TYR A 426 12.35 -1.23 2.13
C TYR A 426 13.45 -0.64 1.23
N SER A 427 13.51 0.68 1.11
CA SER A 427 14.66 1.39 0.51
C SER A 427 15.57 1.95 1.61
N LEU A 428 16.78 1.39 1.74
CA LEU A 428 17.77 1.80 2.72
C LEU A 428 18.67 2.89 2.13
N ARG A 429 18.35 4.15 2.43
CA ARG A 429 18.95 5.32 1.77
C ARG A 429 20.25 5.74 2.46
N PHE A 430 21.27 6.03 1.64
CA PHE A 430 22.53 6.60 2.06
C PHE A 430 22.57 8.11 1.89
N TYR A 431 22.04 8.62 0.76
CA TYR A 431 22.19 10.02 0.41
C TYR A 431 21.06 10.50 -0.50
N ASP A 432 20.59 11.73 -0.23
CA ASP A 432 19.45 12.34 -0.92
C ASP A 432 19.80 13.67 -1.59
N TRP A 433 21.08 13.86 -1.97
CA TRP A 433 21.57 15.04 -2.70
C TRP A 433 21.35 16.37 -1.98
N LEU A 434 21.35 16.35 -0.64
CA LEU A 434 21.04 17.50 0.23
C LEU A 434 19.70 18.18 -0.09
N ARG A 435 18.78 17.45 -0.73
CA ARG A 435 17.46 17.98 -1.06
C ARG A 435 16.71 18.35 0.20
N LYS A 436 15.93 19.43 0.08
CA LYS A 436 14.99 19.90 1.09
C LYS A 436 13.59 19.76 0.53
N ASP A 437 12.64 19.45 1.40
CA ASP A 437 11.22 19.48 1.06
C ASP A 437 10.67 20.92 1.00
N ALA A 438 9.35 21.06 0.82
CA ALA A 438 8.69 22.36 0.73
C ALA A 438 8.79 23.18 2.02
N ASP A 439 9.00 22.53 3.17
CA ASP A 439 9.15 23.14 4.49
C ASP A 439 10.63 23.41 4.83
N GLY A 440 11.55 23.07 3.91
CA GLY A 440 12.99 23.26 4.08
C GLY A 440 13.68 22.16 4.88
N ALA A 441 13.00 21.07 5.21
CA ALA A 441 13.55 19.96 5.97
C ALA A 441 14.27 18.94 5.06
N SER A 442 15.36 18.35 5.57
CA SER A 442 16.02 17.23 4.90
C SER A 442 15.29 15.92 5.19
N ARG A 443 15.28 15.04 4.19
CA ARG A 443 14.74 13.69 4.36
C ARG A 443 15.57 12.91 5.40
N PRO A 444 14.94 12.29 6.41
CA PRO A 444 15.60 11.35 7.30
C PRO A 444 16.13 10.12 6.52
N LEU A 445 17.37 9.67 6.83
CA LEU A 445 18.04 8.58 6.10
C LEU A 445 18.38 7.39 7.02
N PRO A 446 17.88 6.17 6.74
CA PRO A 446 18.21 4.96 7.51
C PRO A 446 19.58 4.38 7.12
N TYR A 447 20.62 5.22 7.04
CA TYR A 447 21.91 4.84 6.46
C TYR A 447 22.61 3.73 7.25
N GLU A 448 22.37 3.61 8.56
CA GLU A 448 22.93 2.52 9.37
C GLU A 448 22.43 1.14 8.91
N HIS A 449 21.14 1.01 8.62
CA HIS A 449 20.60 -0.19 7.97
C HIS A 449 21.22 -0.40 6.60
N GLY A 450 21.39 0.70 5.83
CA GLY A 450 22.05 0.66 4.52
C GLY A 450 23.43 0.02 4.61
N PHE A 451 24.29 0.49 5.52
CA PHE A 451 25.62 -0.06 5.69
C PHE A 451 25.64 -1.47 6.29
N ALA A 452 24.65 -1.83 7.12
CA ALA A 452 24.50 -3.21 7.59
C ALA A 452 24.14 -4.20 6.46
N ASN A 453 23.65 -3.69 5.34
CA ASN A 453 23.22 -4.46 4.17
C ASN A 453 24.11 -4.28 2.94
N LEU A 454 25.12 -3.41 3.01
CA LEU A 454 26.01 -3.13 1.87
C LEU A 454 26.85 -4.37 1.55
N ASP A 455 26.64 -4.91 0.35
CA ASP A 455 27.44 -6.01 -0.18
C ASP A 455 28.69 -5.44 -0.86
N THR A 456 29.81 -5.49 -0.14
CA THR A 456 31.08 -4.89 -0.57
C THR A 456 31.74 -5.61 -1.76
N THR A 457 31.22 -6.77 -2.17
CA THR A 457 31.70 -7.47 -3.37
C THR A 457 31.02 -6.98 -4.66
N ARG A 458 30.01 -6.11 -4.58
CA ARG A 458 29.27 -5.58 -5.74
C ARG A 458 30.05 -4.48 -6.46
N ARG A 459 31.22 -4.84 -6.99
CA ARG A 459 32.16 -3.90 -7.65
C ARG A 459 32.20 -4.03 -9.18
N GLY A 460 31.25 -4.73 -9.79
CA GLY A 460 31.20 -4.88 -11.26
C GLY A 460 32.32 -5.73 -11.87
N GLY A 461 33.19 -6.33 -11.05
CA GLY A 461 34.05 -7.45 -11.46
C GLY A 461 33.26 -8.75 -11.56
N ASP A 462 33.73 -9.66 -12.42
CA ASP A 462 33.10 -10.92 -12.85
C ASP A 462 32.34 -11.72 -11.77
#